data_AF-A0A7W1M8Z6-F1
#
_entry.id   AF-A0A7W1M8Z6-F1
#
_cell.length_a   1.000
_cell.length_b   1.000
_cell.length_c   1.000
_cell.angle_alpha   90.00
_cell.angle_beta   90.00
_cell.angle_gamma   90.00
#
_symmetry.space_group_name_H-M   'P 1'
#
loop_
_entity.id
_entity.type
_entity.pdbx_description
1 polymer ?
#
loop_
_entity_poly.entity_id
_entity_poly.type
_entity_poly.pdbx_seq_one_letter_code
_entity_poly.pdbx_strand_id
1 'polypeptide(L)' 'MAAAKLAALAENFKEISLDCQQLTIIIPIMEELIFEGLVRGRQLGDNRVLIIFELLEMLVLKGQQLVDDLEKRLNTVEA' A
#
# COMPACT_ATOMS: atom_id res chain seq x y z
N MET A 1 -18.67 14.82 -26.07
CA MET A 1 -18.61 15.06 -24.62
C MET A 1 -18.74 13.77 -23.79
N ALA A 2 -19.67 12.86 -24.12
CA ALA A 2 -19.82 11.57 -23.42
C ALA A 2 -18.60 10.62 -23.55
N ALA A 3 -18.00 10.51 -24.75
CA ALA A 3 -16.85 9.63 -24.97
C ALA A 3 -15.59 10.04 -24.18
N ALA A 4 -15.36 11.35 -24.01
CA ALA A 4 -14.23 11.87 -23.23
C ALA A 4 -14.39 11.60 -21.73
N LYS A 5 -15.62 11.72 -21.20
CA LYS A 5 -15.93 11.33 -19.82
C LYS A 5 -15.74 9.83 -19.60
N LEU A 6 -16.19 9.00 -20.55
CA LEU A 6 -16.02 7.54 -20.47
C LEU A 6 -14.54 7.14 -20.47
N ALA A 7 -13.71 7.79 -21.29
CA ALA A 7 -12.27 7.54 -21.36
C ALA A 7 -11.55 7.92 -20.05
N ALA A 8 -11.86 9.08 -19.47
CA ALA A 8 -11.30 9.50 -18.18
C ALA A 8 -11.70 8.54 -17.04
N LEU A 9 -12.93 8.02 -17.07
CA LEU A 9 -13.43 7.08 -16.07
C LEU A 9 -12.75 5.71 -16.19
N ALA A 10 -12.47 5.25 -17.42
CA ALA A 10 -11.69 4.04 -17.67
C ALA A 10 -10.23 4.17 -17.20
N GLU A 11 -9.62 5.34 -17.39
CA GLU A 11 -8.28 5.65 -16.89
C GLU A 11 -8.26 5.66 -15.35
N ASN A 12 -9.25 6.27 -14.71
CA ASN A 12 -9.40 6.24 -13.25
C ASN A 12 -9.55 4.81 -12.71
N PHE A 13 -10.37 3.95 -13.33
CA PHE A 13 -10.49 2.56 -12.91
C PHE A 13 -9.20 1.76 -13.06
N LYS A 14 -8.42 2.04 -14.11
CA LYS A 14 -7.11 1.40 -14.30
C LYS A 14 -6.15 1.78 -13.18
N GLU A 15 -6.12 3.04 -12.79
CA GLU A 15 -5.29 3.53 -11.69
C GLU A 15 -5.74 2.94 -10.33
N ILE A 16 -7.04 2.93 -10.03
CA ILE A 16 -7.58 2.28 -8.82
C ILE A 16 -7.20 0.80 -8.78
N SER A 17 -7.29 0.10 -9.91
CA SER A 17 -6.88 -1.30 -10.00
C SER A 17 -5.40 -1.48 -9.71
N LEU A 18 -4.54 -0.54 -10.12
CA LEU A 18 -3.10 -0.58 -9.88
C LEU A 18 -2.80 -0.34 -8.39
N ASP A 19 -3.44 0.65 -7.77
CA ASP A 19 -3.30 0.94 -6.35
C ASP A 19 -3.72 -0.26 -5.49
N CYS A 20 -4.85 -0.90 -5.82
CA CYS A 20 -5.29 -2.16 -5.20
C CYS A 20 -4.24 -3.28 -5.35
N GLN A 21 -3.65 -3.45 -6.54
CA GLN A 21 -2.60 -4.45 -6.75
C GLN A 21 -1.35 -4.16 -5.91
N GLN A 22 -0.96 -2.90 -5.78
CA GLN A 22 0.17 -2.52 -4.91
C GLN A 22 -0.13 -2.84 -3.44
N LEU A 23 -1.35 -2.57 -2.96
CA LEU A 23 -1.77 -2.93 -1.60
C LEU A 23 -1.73 -4.45 -1.37
N THR A 24 -2.15 -5.26 -2.36
CA THR A 24 -2.06 -6.73 -2.25
C THR A 24 -0.63 -7.26 -2.17
N ILE A 25 0.37 -6.47 -2.55
CA ILE A 25 1.80 -6.81 -2.43
C ILE A 25 2.36 -6.30 -1.09
N ILE A 26 2.03 -5.06 -0.71
CA ILE A 26 2.58 -4.42 0.49
C ILE A 26 2.10 -5.10 1.77
N ILE A 27 0.83 -5.46 1.86
CA ILE A 27 0.25 -6.04 3.09
C ILE A 27 0.96 -7.35 3.49
N PRO A 28 1.14 -8.35 2.59
CA PRO A 28 1.87 -9.57 2.94
C PRO A 28 3.32 -9.33 3.36
N ILE A 29 4.01 -8.37 2.72
CA ILE A 29 5.40 -8.03 3.09
C ILE A 29 5.44 -7.46 4.50
N MET A 30 4.48 -6.60 4.87
CA MET A 30 4.37 -6.07 6.22
C MET A 30 4.09 -7.18 7.24
N GLU A 31 3.20 -8.12 6.93
CA GLU A 31 2.91 -9.27 7.80
C GLU A 31 4.16 -10.12 8.04
N GLU A 32 4.93 -10.39 7.00
CA GLU A 32 6.17 -11.17 7.09
C GLU A 32 7.23 -10.45 7.94
N LEU A 33 7.41 -9.13 7.73
CA LEU A 33 8.34 -8.34 8.51
C LEU A 33 7.93 -8.24 9.99
N ILE A 34 6.64 -8.09 10.29
CA ILE A 34 6.12 -8.12 11.66
C ILE A 34 6.42 -9.49 12.30
N PHE A 35 6.21 -10.58 11.57
CA PHE A 35 6.50 -11.93 12.05
C PHE A 35 8.01 -12.10 12.34
N GLU A 36 8.88 -11.70 11.42
CA GLU A 36 10.33 -11.74 11.62
C GLU A 36 10.75 -10.90 12.82
N GLY A 37 10.26 -9.67 12.94
CA GLY A 37 10.58 -8.76 14.05
C GLY A 37 10.10 -9.26 15.41
N LEU A 38 8.85 -9.74 15.51
CA LEU A 38 8.25 -10.15 16.79
C LEU A 38 8.62 -11.57 17.22
N VAL A 39 8.62 -12.53 16.28
CA VAL A 39 8.83 -13.94 16.59
C VAL A 39 10.32 -14.28 16.59
N ARG A 40 11.04 -13.79 15.58
CA ARG A 40 12.48 -14.05 15.42
C ARG A 40 13.36 -12.93 15.97
N GLY A 41 12.79 -11.83 16.45
CA GLY A 41 13.58 -10.71 17.00
C GLY A 41 14.55 -11.10 18.11
N ARG A 42 14.17 -12.05 18.97
CA ARG A 42 15.07 -12.60 20.01
C ARG A 42 16.30 -13.33 19.44
N GLN A 43 16.25 -13.80 18.20
CA GLN A 43 17.35 -14.51 17.52
C GLN A 43 18.11 -13.61 16.54
N LEU A 44 17.48 -12.55 16.02
CA LEU A 44 18.02 -11.68 14.97
C LEU A 44 19.06 -10.68 15.48
N GLY A 45 19.08 -10.41 16.79
CA GLY A 45 19.94 -9.39 17.40
C GLY A 45 19.44 -7.97 17.10
N ASP A 46 19.72 -7.04 18.01
CA ASP A 46 19.07 -5.73 18.07
C ASP A 46 19.18 -4.92 16.76
N ASN A 47 20.32 -4.96 16.08
CA ASN A 47 20.52 -4.22 14.83
C ASN A 47 19.64 -4.70 13.67
N ARG A 48 19.36 -6.00 13.56
CA ARG A 48 18.50 -6.54 12.50
C ARG A 48 17.04 -6.28 12.79
N VAL A 49 16.65 -6.35 14.06
CA VAL A 49 15.32 -5.99 14.52
C VAL A 49 15.02 -4.52 14.24
N LEU A 50 16.00 -3.63 14.47
CA LEU A 50 15.88 -2.21 14.15
C LEU A 50 15.63 -1.96 12.66
N ILE A 51 16.40 -2.61 11.77
CA ILE A 51 16.21 -2.54 10.31
C ILE A 51 14.81 -3.03 9.90
N ILE A 52 14.32 -4.11 10.51
CA ILE A 52 12.97 -4.62 10.24
C ILE A 52 11.91 -3.57 10.63
N PHE A 53 12.07 -2.91 11.78
CA PHE A 53 11.14 -1.86 12.20
C PHE A 53 11.20 -0.62 11.31
N GLU A 54 12.39 -0.20 10.86
CA GLU A 54 12.55 0.90 9.90
C GLU A 54 11.88 0.58 8.55
N LEU A 55 12.05 -0.66 8.05
CA LEU A 55 11.38 -1.13 6.83
C LEU A 55 9.86 -1.17 7.00
N LEU A 56 9.37 -1.62 8.15
CA LEU A 56 7.95 -1.62 8.48
C LEU A 56 7.37 -0.22 8.50
N GLU A 57 8.04 0.75 9.13
CA GLU A 57 7.59 2.13 9.18
C GLU A 57 7.47 2.73 7.77
N MET A 58 8.46 2.51 6.91
CA MET A 58 8.40 2.95 5.51
C MET A 58 7.24 2.30 4.74
N LEU A 59 6.99 1.01 4.95
CA LEU A 59 5.89 0.31 4.28
C LEU A 59 4.52 0.76 4.79
N VAL A 60 4.38 1.03 6.09
CA VAL A 60 3.16 1.61 6.68
C VAL A 60 2.86 2.97 6.02
N LEU A 61 3.86 3.85 5.94
CA LEU A 61 3.71 5.16 5.31
C LEU A 61 3.32 5.03 3.83
N LYS A 62 3.94 4.10 3.10
CA LYS A 62 3.60 3.85 1.70
C LYS A 62 2.18 3.29 1.54
N GLY A 63 1.78 2.36 2.40
CA GLY A 63 0.43 1.81 2.43
C GLY A 63 -0.63 2.88 2.71
N GLN A 64 -0.38 3.77 3.69
CA GLN A 64 -1.26 4.90 4.00
C GLN A 64 -1.44 5.82 2.79
N GLN A 65 -0.34 6.21 2.12
CA GLN A 65 -0.42 7.04 0.92
C GLN A 65 -1.28 6.41 -0.19
N LEU A 66 -1.13 5.09 -0.41
CA LEU A 66 -1.93 4.38 -1.41
C LEU A 66 -3.41 4.33 -1.04
N VAL A 67 -3.73 4.14 0.24
CA VAL A 67 -5.13 4.18 0.71
C VAL A 67 -5.72 5.58 0.55
N ASP A 68 -4.99 6.63 0.93
CA ASP A 68 -5.44 8.02 0.80
C ASP A 68 -5.69 8.39 -0.67
N ASP A 69 -4.81 7.98 -1.57
CA ASP A 69 -4.95 8.26 -3.01
C ASP A 69 -6.11 7.45 -3.62
N LEU A 70 -6.31 6.22 -3.18
CA LEU A 70 -7.44 5.40 -3.58
C LEU A 70 -8.77 5.99 -3.09
N GLU A 71 -8.85 6.47 -1.85
CA GLU A 71 -10.03 7.16 -1.33
C GLU A 71 -10.34 8.43 -2.14
N LYS A 72 -9.34 9.27 -2.43
CA LYS A 72 -9.53 10.46 -3.27
C LYS A 72 -10.07 10.09 -4.64
N ARG A 73 -9.48 9.08 -5.29
CA ARG A 73 -9.91 8.63 -6.62
C ARG A 73 -11.34 8.08 -6.60
N LEU A 74 -11.71 7.27 -5.60
CA LEU A 74 -13.08 6.78 -5.45
C LEU A 74 -14.08 7.92 -5.28
N ASN A 75 -13.78 8.90 -4.41
CA ASN A 75 -14.64 10.07 -4.20
C ASN A 75 -14.83 10.90 -5.48
N THR A 76 -13.85 10.92 -6.40
CA THR A 76 -14.00 11.62 -7.69
C THR A 76 -14.83 10.86 -8.72
N VAL A 77 -15.06 9.56 -8.53
CA VAL A 77 -15.93 8.75 -9.39
C VAL A 77 -17.39 8.83 -8.94
N GLU A 78 -17.63 9.07 -7.65
CA GLU A 78 -18.98 9.23 -7.08
C GLU A 78 -19.61 10.62 -7.30
N ALA A 79 -18.79 11.66 -7.57
CA ALA A 79 -19.21 13.06 -7.77
C ALA A 79 -19.56 13.41 -9.22
#